data_AF-A0A7C9M8I2-F1
#
_entry.id   AF-A0A7C9M8I2-F1
#
_cell.length_a   1.000
_cell.length_b   1.000
_cell.length_c   1.000
_cell.angle_alpha   90.00
_cell.angle_beta   90.00
_cell.angle_gamma   90.00
#
_symmetry.space_group_name_H-M   'P 1'
#
loop_
_entity.id
_entity.type
_entity.pdbx_description
1 polymer ?
#
loop_
_entity_poly.entity_id
_entity_poly.type
_entity_poly.pdbx_seq_one_letter_code
_entity_poly.pdbx_strand_id
1 'polypeptide(L)' 'MLRAHLGPVVLSAYANDYYTQQLPGWHTVSTGARTQTNAHRAETLWLNPVAWRRLTHVSPVLLERM' A
#
# COMPACT_ATOMS: atom_id res chain seq x y z
N MET A 1 0.13 10.91 15.20
CA MET A 1 -0.14 11.12 13.75
C MET A 1 0.56 10.03 12.95
N LEU A 2 -0.16 9.31 12.08
CA LEU A 2 0.40 8.18 11.32
C LEU A 2 1.59 8.58 10.42
N ARG A 3 1.56 9.79 9.85
CA ARG A 3 2.64 10.35 9.03
C ARG A 3 3.97 10.56 9.77
N ALA A 4 3.90 10.74 11.09
CA ALA A 4 5.08 10.94 11.94
C ALA A 4 5.49 9.65 12.66
N HIS A 5 4.87 8.51 12.35
CA HIS A 5 5.22 7.25 12.99
C HIS A 5 6.57 6.74 12.48
N LEU A 6 7.51 6.53 13.40
CA LEU A 6 8.88 6.11 13.09
C LEU A 6 8.99 4.63 12.68
N GLY A 7 8.00 3.82 13.06
CA GLY A 7 7.93 2.40 12.73
C GLY A 7 7.42 2.12 11.31
N PRO A 8 7.51 0.86 10.85
CA PRO A 8 6.88 0.47 9.59
C PRO A 8 5.35 0.60 9.71
N VAL A 9 4.73 1.18 8.68
CA VAL A 9 3.28 1.31 8.57
C VAL A 9 2.81 0.79 7.23
N VAL A 10 1.73 0.03 7.26
CA VAL A 10 0.95 -0.35 6.08
C VAL A 10 -0.50 0.11 6.31
N LEU A 11 -1.07 0.76 5.31
CA LEU A 11 -2.49 1.07 5.23
C LEU A 11 -3.11 0.25 4.11
N SER A 12 -4.26 -0.37 4.37
CA SER A 12 -5.08 -1.04 3.35
C SER A 12 -6.42 -0.31 3.21
N ALA A 13 -6.77 0.06 1.97
CA ALA A 13 -8.05 0.65 1.64
C ALA A 13 -8.34 0.54 0.13
N TYR A 14 -9.53 0.95 -0.29
CA TYR A 14 -9.78 1.17 -1.72
C TYR A 14 -9.03 2.40 -2.24
N ALA A 15 -8.71 2.39 -3.53
CA ALA A 15 -8.14 3.54 -4.21
C ALA A 15 -8.93 4.83 -3.90
N ASN A 16 -8.21 5.86 -3.44
CA ASN A 16 -8.80 7.11 -2.97
C ASN A 16 -7.80 8.27 -3.15
N ASP A 17 -8.22 9.32 -3.86
CA ASP A 17 -7.37 10.47 -4.19
C ASP A 17 -6.85 11.22 -2.96
N TYR A 18 -7.64 11.25 -1.88
CA TYR A 18 -7.22 11.86 -0.62
C TYR A 18 -5.98 11.17 -0.06
N TYR A 19 -5.93 9.83 -0.06
CA TYR A 19 -4.74 9.12 0.43
C TYR A 19 -3.54 9.34 -0.48
N THR A 20 -3.73 9.34 -1.81
CA THR A 20 -2.68 9.68 -2.78
C THR A 20 -2.07 11.06 -2.52
N GLN A 21 -2.89 12.05 -2.19
CA GLN A 21 -2.43 13.41 -1.88
C GLN A 21 -1.78 13.53 -0.49
N GLN A 22 -2.30 12.81 0.50
CA GLN A 22 -1.87 12.94 1.90
C GLN A 22 -0.66 12.07 2.28
N LEU A 23 -0.28 11.10 1.44
CA LEU A 23 0.81 10.16 1.69
C LEU A 23 1.92 10.23 0.63
N PRO A 24 2.49 11.42 0.35
CA PRO A 24 3.56 11.55 -0.61
C PRO A 24 4.78 10.71 -0.20
N GLY A 25 5.38 10.02 -1.17
CA GLY A 25 6.57 9.19 -0.95
C GLY A 25 6.32 7.83 -0.30
N TRP A 26 5.07 7.49 -0.01
CA TRP A 26 4.70 6.12 0.37
C TRP A 26 4.67 5.25 -0.88
N HIS A 27 5.13 4.00 -0.77
CA HIS A 27 5.04 3.04 -1.86
C HIS A 27 3.61 2.50 -1.95
N THR A 28 3.09 2.34 -3.16
CA THR A 28 1.71 1.92 -3.39
C THR A 28 1.66 0.65 -4.21
N VAL A 29 0.90 -0.33 -3.75
CA VAL A 29 0.62 -1.58 -4.48
C VAL A 29 -0.88 -1.73 -4.60
N SER A 30 -1.39 -1.92 -5.82
CA SER A 30 -2.82 -2.04 -6.07
C SER A 30 -3.14 -3.34 -6.78
N THR A 31 -4.18 -4.03 -6.31
CA THR A 31 -4.70 -5.24 -6.94
C THR A 31 -6.18 -5.06 -7.30
N GLY A 32 -6.58 -5.63 -8.44
CA GLY A 32 -7.97 -5.68 -8.84
C GLY A 32 -8.74 -6.66 -7.98
N ALA A 33 -9.78 -6.19 -7.30
CA ALA A 33 -10.70 -7.00 -6.52
C ALA A 33 -12.13 -6.85 -7.05
N ARG A 34 -12.96 -7.85 -6.78
CA ARG A 34 -14.40 -7.79 -7.02
C ARG A 34 -15.12 -7.87 -5.69
N THR A 35 -16.09 -7.00 -5.49
CA THR A 35 -17.00 -7.11 -4.34
C THR A 35 -17.93 -8.31 -4.52
N GLN A 36 -18.63 -8.68 -3.45
CA GLN A 36 -19.68 -9.70 -3.51
C GLN A 36 -20.78 -9.39 -4.54
N THR A 37 -21.00 -8.10 -4.85
CA THR A 37 -21.94 -7.62 -5.89
C THR A 37 -21.31 -7.55 -7.29
N ASN A 38 -20.14 -8.14 -7.49
CA ASN A 38 -19.37 -8.11 -8.75
C ASN A 38 -18.94 -6.69 -9.18
N ALA A 39 -18.95 -5.71 -8.27
CA ALA A 39 -18.41 -4.39 -8.57
C ALA A 39 -16.88 -4.44 -8.54
N HIS A 40 -16.23 -3.86 -9.55
CA HIS A 40 -14.77 -3.76 -9.59
C HIS A 40 -14.28 -2.73 -8.58
N ARG A 41 -13.36 -3.14 -7.70
CA ARG A 41 -12.69 -2.27 -6.73
C ARG A 41 -11.20 -2.54 -6.77
N ALA A 42 -10.39 -1.50 -6.82
CA ALA A 42 -8.94 -1.64 -6.65
C ALA A 42 -8.63 -1.57 -5.16
N GLU A 43 -8.20 -2.69 -4.58
CA GLU A 43 -7.64 -2.70 -3.23
C GLU A 43 -6.21 -2.20 -3.31
N THR A 44 -5.85 -1.26 -2.44
CA THR A 44 -4.58 -0.55 -2.49
C THR A 44 -3.92 -0.56 -1.12
N LEU A 45 -2.64 -0.89 -1.12
CA LEU A 45 -1.76 -0.82 0.04
C LEU A 45 -0.86 0.41 -0.09
N TRP A 46 -0.76 1.21 0.97
CA TRP A 46 0.24 2.26 1.11
C TRP A 46 1.24 1.87 2.19
N LEU A 47 2.52 1.83 1.84
CA LEU A 47 3.61 1.46 2.72
C LEU A 47 4.50 2.68 2.93
N ASN A 48 4.74 3.04 4.19
CA ASN A 48 5.69 4.12 4.47
C ASN A 48 7.12 3.71 4.06
N PRO A 49 8.05 4.66 3.88
CA PRO A 49 9.41 4.35 3.43
C PRO A 49 10.13 3.32 4.30
N VAL A 50 9.84 3.29 5.60
CA VAL A 50 10.43 2.32 6.53
C VAL A 50 9.91 0.91 6.27
N ALA A 51 8.59 0.73 6.08
CA ALA A 51 7.98 -0.55 5.74
C ALA A 51 8.48 -1.07 4.39
N TRP A 52 8.50 -0.19 3.37
CA TRP A 52 8.96 -0.54 2.04
C TRP A 52 10.41 -1.03 2.04
N ARG A 53 11.33 -0.26 2.64
CA ARG A 53 12.75 -0.62 2.73
C ARG A 53 12.96 -1.98 3.41
N ARG A 54 12.17 -2.30 4.44
CA ARG A 54 12.24 -3.58 5.15
C ARG A 54 11.78 -4.73 4.27
N LEU A 55 10.68 -4.60 3.55
CA LEU A 55 10.18 -5.66 2.66
C LEU A 55 11.15 -5.95 1.51
N THR A 56 11.73 -4.92 0.90
CA THR A 56 12.71 -5.09 -0.18
C THR A 56 14.02 -5.76 0.27
N HIS A 57 14.34 -5.72 1.56
CA HIS A 57 15.53 -6.39 2.12
C HIS A 57 15.29 -7.86 2.49
N VAL A 58 14.04 -8.34 2.53
CA VAL A 58 13.70 -9.67 3.06
C VAL A 58 13.66 -10.76 1.97
N SER A 59 13.46 -10.43 0.69
CA SER A 59 13.80 -11.26 -0.48
C SER A 59 13.27 -10.59 -1.77
N PRO A 60 13.98 -10.67 -2.91
CA PRO A 60 13.48 -10.17 -4.20
C PRO A 60 12.20 -10.87 -4.67
N VAL A 61 12.00 -12.12 -4.26
CA VAL A 61 10.92 -13.02 -4.73
C VAL A 61 9.50 -12.52 -4.39
N LEU A 62 9.32 -11.69 -3.37
CA LEU A 62 8.00 -11.16 -3.00
C LEU A 62 7.56 -9.98 -3.89
N LEU A 63 8.48 -9.32 -4.60
CA LEU A 63 8.17 -8.19 -5.46
C LEU A 63 7.62 -8.60 -6.83
N GLU A 64 7.98 -9.80 -7.30
CA GLU A 64 7.64 -10.30 -8.63
C GLU A 64 6.23 -10.94 -8.69
N ARG A 65 5.50 -10.98 -7.56
CA ARG A 65 4.19 -11.65 -7.45
C ARG A 65 3.05 -10.75 -6.96
N MET A 66 3.28 -9.44 -6.89
CA MET A 66 2.26 -8.42 -6.57
C MET A 66 2.10 -7.47 -7.75
#